data_AF-A0A1E7GAP5-F1
#
_entry.id   AF-A0A1E7GAP5-F1
#
_cell.length_a   1.000
_cell.length_b   1.000
_cell.length_c   1.000
_cell.angle_alpha   90.00
_cell.angle_beta   90.00
_cell.angle_gamma   90.00
#
_symmetry.space_group_name_H-M   'P 1'
#
loop_
_entity.id
_entity.type
_entity.pdbx_description
1 polymer ?
#
loop_
_entity_poly.entity_id
_entity_poly.type
_entity_poly.pdbx_seq_one_letter_code
_entity_poly.pdbx_strand_id
1 'polypeptide(L)'
;MDQNSQNSNKPPSTDTFVKKKTQSDEKKSDRLPGGQKGHPGSTLKTFDSPHEIIDHRLYNCKNCGHSLLQIEAYDYEKREELKH
;
A
#
# COMPACT_ATOMS: atom_id res chain seq x y z
N MET A 1 2.52 -54.79 -9.87
CA MET A 1 1.25 -55.07 -9.19
C MET A 1 1.65 -55.39 -7.75
N ASP A 2 1.45 -54.58 -6.73
CA ASP A 2 0.45 -53.54 -6.49
C ASP A 2 1.00 -52.54 -5.46
N GLN A 3 0.84 -51.24 -5.74
CA GLN A 3 1.29 -50.16 -4.85
C GLN A 3 0.23 -49.92 -3.78
N ASN A 4 0.54 -50.32 -2.55
CA ASN A 4 -0.29 -50.08 -1.36
C ASN A 4 -0.12 -48.64 -0.86
N SER A 5 -1.17 -48.12 -0.19
CA SER A 5 -1.31 -46.74 0.31
C SER A 5 -0.20 -46.22 1.25
N GLN A 6 0.81 -47.03 1.58
CA GLN A 6 1.97 -46.66 2.41
C GLN A 6 3.26 -46.37 1.61
N ASN A 7 3.23 -46.44 0.27
CA ASN A 7 4.35 -46.06 -0.61
C ASN A 7 3.94 -45.03 -1.69
N SER A 8 2.86 -44.27 -1.48
CA SER A 8 2.56 -43.16 -2.39
C SER A 8 3.47 -41.98 -2.05
N ASN A 9 4.73 -42.05 -2.51
CA ASN A 9 5.72 -40.97 -2.47
C ASN A 9 5.34 -39.83 -3.42
N LYS A 10 4.11 -39.30 -3.31
CA LYS A 10 3.81 -37.98 -3.84
C LYS A 10 4.33 -36.96 -2.84
N PRO A 11 5.34 -36.15 -3.20
CA PRO A 11 5.80 -35.09 -2.32
C PRO A 11 4.65 -34.13 -2.03
N PRO A 12 4.62 -33.46 -0.86
CA PRO A 12 3.59 -32.48 -0.51
C PRO A 12 3.54 -31.28 -1.48
N SER A 13 4.51 -31.18 -2.38
CA SER A 13 4.60 -30.21 -3.47
C SER A 13 4.09 -30.76 -4.81
N THR A 14 3.09 -31.63 -4.81
CA THR A 14 2.42 -32.03 -6.05
C THR A 14 1.36 -30.97 -6.40
N ASP A 15 1.78 -29.93 -7.11
CA ASP A 15 0.91 -28.92 -7.70
C ASP A 15 0.13 -29.54 -8.87
N THR A 16 -0.97 -30.26 -8.59
CA THR A 16 -1.99 -30.49 -9.62
C THR A 16 -2.74 -29.18 -9.81
N PHE A 17 -2.22 -28.35 -10.70
CA PHE A 17 -2.82 -27.09 -11.11
C PHE A 17 -4.08 -27.31 -11.94
N VAL A 18 -5.12 -27.89 -11.33
CA VAL A 18 -6.48 -27.58 -11.75
C VAL A 18 -6.81 -26.30 -11.02
N LYS A 19 -6.51 -25.15 -11.64
CA LYS A 19 -7.18 -23.89 -11.25
C LYS A 19 -8.67 -24.12 -11.41
N LYS A 20 -9.35 -24.57 -10.35
CA LYS A 20 -10.72 -24.13 -10.15
C LYS A 20 -10.60 -22.61 -10.14
N LYS A 21 -11.24 -21.94 -11.10
CA LYS A 21 -11.51 -20.50 -10.96
C LYS A 21 -12.15 -20.39 -9.59
N THR A 22 -11.39 -19.91 -8.61
CA THR A 22 -12.00 -19.36 -7.42
C THR A 22 -12.70 -18.12 -7.96
N GLN A 23 -13.95 -18.28 -8.40
CA GLN A 23 -14.94 -17.27 -8.09
C GLN A 23 -14.92 -17.22 -6.57
N SER A 24 -13.99 -16.45 -6.02
CA SER A 24 -14.23 -15.82 -4.75
C SER A 24 -15.50 -15.04 -5.01
N ASP A 25 -16.62 -15.61 -4.59
CA ASP A 25 -17.74 -14.82 -4.11
C ASP A 25 -17.16 -13.99 -2.97
N GLU A 26 -16.46 -12.91 -3.31
CA GLU A 26 -16.20 -11.82 -2.42
C GLU A 26 -17.59 -11.32 -2.06
N LYS A 27 -18.17 -11.89 -1.00
CA LYS A 27 -19.27 -11.26 -0.30
C LYS A 27 -18.75 -9.88 0.00
N LYS A 28 -19.31 -8.87 -0.67
CA LYS A 28 -19.05 -7.46 -0.39
C LYS A 28 -19.08 -7.34 1.12
N SER A 29 -17.94 -7.03 1.70
CA SER A 29 -17.87 -6.92 3.15
C SER A 29 -18.79 -5.77 3.53
N ASP A 30 -19.83 -6.04 4.34
CA ASP A 30 -20.67 -4.98 4.95
C ASP A 30 -19.89 -4.12 5.97
N ARG A 31 -18.57 -4.28 6.00
CA ARG A 31 -17.68 -3.54 6.85
C ARG A 31 -17.57 -2.12 6.31
N LEU A 32 -18.24 -1.21 7.00
CA LEU A 32 -18.18 0.22 6.74
C LEU A 32 -16.70 0.66 6.66
N PRO A 33 -16.35 1.54 5.70
CA PRO A 33 -15.03 2.17 5.70
C PRO A 33 -14.85 2.95 7.01
N GLY A 34 -13.97 2.46 7.88
CA GLY A 34 -13.74 3.04 9.21
C GLY A 34 -13.19 2.04 10.23
N GLY A 35 -12.78 2.57 11.39
CA GLY A 35 -12.40 1.76 12.55
C GLY A 35 -13.60 1.02 13.16
N GLN A 36 -13.35 0.02 14.01
CA GLN A 36 -14.41 -0.66 14.75
C GLN A 36 -15.22 0.35 15.58
N LYS A 37 -16.55 0.18 15.61
CA LYS A 37 -17.47 1.01 16.39
C LYS A 37 -17.05 1.00 17.87
N GLY A 38 -16.68 2.17 18.39
CA GLY A 38 -16.22 2.33 19.79
C GLY A 38 -14.69 2.42 19.95
N HIS A 39 -13.90 2.21 18.89
CA HIS A 39 -12.48 2.52 18.95
C HIS A 39 -12.24 4.01 18.68
N PRO A 40 -11.54 4.73 19.57
CA PRO A 40 -11.12 6.08 19.27
C PRO A 40 -10.19 6.04 18.06
N GLY A 41 -10.52 6.81 17.02
CA GLY A 41 -9.62 6.97 15.89
C GLY A 41 -8.32 7.61 16.34
N SER A 42 -7.18 6.98 16.03
CA SER A 42 -5.87 7.60 16.16
C SER A 42 -5.56 8.37 14.88
N THR A 43 -6.28 9.46 14.63
CA THR A 43 -5.91 10.38 13.55
C THR A 43 -4.57 11.02 13.93
N LEU A 44 -3.60 10.96 13.01
CA LEU A 44 -2.31 11.62 13.18
C LEU A 44 -2.56 13.11 13.46
N LYS A 45 -2.17 13.59 14.63
CA LYS A 45 -2.28 15.01 14.97
C LYS A 45 -1.17 15.74 14.23
N THR A 46 -1.56 16.68 13.37
CA THR A 46 -0.62 17.62 12.78
C THR A 46 0.10 18.36 13.89
N PHE A 47 1.43 18.36 13.86
CA PHE A 47 2.25 18.94 14.92
C PHE A 47 2.83 20.26 14.44
N ASP A 48 2.69 21.32 15.26
CA ASP A 48 3.12 22.67 14.86
C ASP A 48 4.64 22.77 14.63
N SER A 49 5.44 21.94 15.30
CA SER A 49 6.91 21.96 15.24
C SER A 49 7.51 20.63 14.72
N PRO A 50 7.55 20.40 13.40
CA PRO A 50 8.14 19.17 12.85
C PRO A 50 9.59 18.98 13.31
N HIS A 51 10.01 17.73 13.52
CA HIS A 51 11.38 17.41 13.92
C HIS A 51 12.39 17.74 12.80
N GLU A 52 11.96 17.57 11.55
CA GLU A 52 12.74 17.86 10.35
C GLU A 52 11.81 18.42 9.28
N ILE A 53 12.30 19.41 8.53
CA ILE A 53 11.60 20.00 7.38
C ILE A 53 12.42 19.67 6.14
N ILE A 54 11.81 19.00 5.18
CA ILE A 54 12.41 18.68 3.87
C ILE A 54 11.63 19.46 2.81
N ASP A 55 12.33 20.31 2.06
CA ASP A 55 11.72 21.08 0.96
C ASP A 55 11.82 20.29 -0.36
N HIS A 56 10.69 20.15 -1.05
CA HIS A 56 10.56 19.43 -2.32
C HIS A 56 10.32 20.40 -3.48
N ARG A 57 11.23 21.36 -3.66
CA ARG A 57 11.16 22.35 -4.74
C ARG A 57 11.37 21.71 -6.12
N LEU A 58 10.58 22.17 -7.09
CA LEU A 58 10.78 21.83 -8.50
C LEU A 58 11.86 22.73 -9.13
N TYR A 59 12.84 22.10 -9.77
CA TYR A 59 13.92 22.80 -10.48
C TYR A 59 13.65 22.98 -11.97
N ASN A 60 12.80 22.12 -12.54
CA ASN A 60 12.49 22.13 -13.96
C ASN A 60 10.99 21.99 -14.17
N CYS A 61 10.48 22.67 -15.19
CA CYS A 61 9.10 22.51 -15.61
C CYS A 61 8.89 21.09 -16.14
N LYS A 62 7.90 20.36 -15.60
CA LYS A 62 7.57 19.00 -16.06
C LYS A 62 7.10 18.95 -17.52
N ASN A 63 6.59 20.06 -18.06
CA ASN A 63 6.06 20.14 -19.42
C ASN A 63 7.12 20.52 -20.45
N CYS A 64 7.92 21.56 -20.20
CA CYS A 64 8.87 22.11 -21.18
C CYS A 64 10.35 22.00 -20.78
N GLY A 65 10.67 21.46 -19.60
CA GLY A 65 12.04 21.26 -19.12
C GLY A 65 12.80 22.52 -18.70
N HIS A 66 12.24 23.72 -18.92
CA HIS A 66 12.89 24.97 -18.53
C HIS A 66 13.18 25.05 -17.03
N SER A 67 14.28 25.72 -16.69
CA SER A 67 14.70 25.94 -15.30
C SER A 67 13.71 26.85 -14.57
N LEU A 68 13.34 26.43 -13.36
CA LEU A 68 12.50 27.15 -12.41
C LEU A 68 13.32 27.73 -11.25
N LEU A 69 14.65 27.64 -11.29
CA LEU A 69 15.54 28.04 -10.18
C LEU A 69 15.28 29.47 -9.69
N GLN A 70 15.02 30.40 -10.63
CA GLN A 70 14.79 31.81 -10.35
C GLN A 70 13.30 32.21 -10.29
N ILE A 71 12.39 31.24 -10.36
CA ILE A 71 10.95 31.49 -10.34
C ILE A 71 10.41 31.21 -8.93
N GLU A 72 9.69 32.17 -8.36
CA GLU A 72 9.05 31.99 -7.06
C GLU A 72 7.93 30.94 -7.14
N ALA A 73 7.79 30.14 -6.07
CA ALA A 73 6.71 29.18 -5.97
C ALA A 73 5.39 29.93 -5.80
N TYR A 74 4.37 29.54 -6.57
CA TYR A 74 3.03 30.11 -6.46
C TYR A 74 2.29 29.58 -5.23
N ASP A 75 2.47 28.29 -4.91
CA ASP A 75 1.82 27.61 -3.78
C ASP A 75 2.65 26.39 -3.34
N TYR A 76 2.31 25.79 -2.19
CA TYR A 76 2.95 24.61 -1.66
C TYR A 76 1.97 23.68 -0.93
N GLU A 77 2.27 22.38 -0.96
CA GLU A 77 1.58 21.37 -0.15
C GLU A 77 2.50 20.89 0.97
N LYS A 78 1.95 20.58 2.14
CA LYS A 78 2.69 20.04 3.29
C LYS A 78 2.20 18.64 3.63
N ARG A 79 3.14 17.71 3.84
CA ARG A 79 2.88 16.34 4.28
C ARG A 79 3.75 16.00 5.49
N GLU A 80 3.18 15.25 6.43
CA GLU A 80 3.92 14.68 7.56
C GLU A 80 4.23 13.21 7.30
N GLU A 81 5.46 12.79 7.58
CA GLU A 81 5.91 11.40 7.41
C GLU A 81 6.49 10.87 8.72
N LEU A 82 6.02 9.70 9.17
CA LEU A 82 6.46 9.07 10.41
C LEU A 82 7.60 8.10 10.11
N LYS A 83 8.80 8.38 10.64
CA LYS A 83 9.95 7.48 10.53
C LYS A 83 9.76 6.31 11.51
N HIS A 84 9.88 5.07 11.01
CA HIS A 84 9.75 3.83 11.80
C HIS A 84 11.09 3.39 12.37
#